data_AF-A0AAD2FIL5-F1
#
_entry.id   AF-A0AAD2FIL5-F1
#
_cell.length_a   1.000
_cell.length_b   1.000
_cell.length_c   1.000
_cell.angle_alpha   90.00
_cell.angle_beta   90.00
_cell.angle_gamma   90.00
#
_symmetry.space_group_name_H-M   'P 1'
#
loop_
_entity.id
_entity.type
_entity.pdbx_description
1 polymer ?
#
loop_
_entity_poly.entity_id
_entity_poly.type
_entity_poly.pdbx_seq_one_letter_code
_entity_poly.pdbx_strand_id
1 'polypeptide(L)'
;MESIMLKTLDWRLNPPTVQSFIYLWGNHLYNGGLYAMESIERACFLAEIAVFDTLLASKGRALLAIAALIEGMVGFGRCGAPAYEQVEAAILRKLKTVFGIHYAQEEIKCIRNRLSHIYTKTSQYQSDYSNQSDASTSSRMVPYNGENKVNKIQHHQESVGICRNMIKTKYLQSPRSVRTKCEQG
;
A
#
# COMPACT_ATOMS: atom_id res chain seq x y z
N MET A 1 32.24 23.43 -17.23
CA MET A 1 31.21 22.38 -17.03
C MET A 1 29.93 22.94 -16.41
N GLU A 2 30.01 23.75 -15.36
CA GLU A 2 28.85 24.38 -14.71
C GLU A 2 27.90 25.11 -15.70
N SER A 3 28.40 26.04 -16.52
CA SER A 3 27.59 26.75 -17.51
C SER A 3 26.87 25.83 -18.51
N ILE A 4 27.50 24.70 -18.88
CA ILE A 4 26.90 23.71 -19.79
C ILE A 4 25.76 23.00 -19.06
N MET A 5 25.97 22.55 -17.82
CA MET A 5 24.93 21.91 -17.01
C MET A 5 23.73 22.84 -16.77
N LEU A 6 23.97 24.11 -16.44
CA LEU A 6 22.91 25.10 -16.22
C LEU A 6 22.07 25.33 -17.48
N LYS A 7 22.72 25.41 -18.65
CA LYS A 7 22.02 25.51 -19.94
C LYS A 7 21.23 24.24 -20.27
N THR A 8 21.79 23.06 -20.02
CA THR A 8 21.09 21.78 -20.24
C THR A 8 19.85 21.64 -19.36
N LEU A 9 19.89 22.18 -18.13
CA LEU A 9 18.77 22.16 -17.19
C LEU A 9 17.78 23.33 -17.38
N ASP A 10 17.96 24.18 -18.40
CA ASP A 10 17.13 25.38 -18.61
C ASP A 10 17.08 26.28 -17.36
N TRP A 11 18.19 26.35 -16.62
CA TRP A 11 18.30 27.06 -15.33
C TRP A 11 17.29 26.62 -14.25
N ARG A 12 16.66 25.45 -14.42
CA ARG A 12 15.70 24.88 -13.46
C ARG A 12 16.44 24.12 -12.36
N LEU A 13 16.98 24.87 -11.41
CA LEU A 13 17.79 24.33 -10.31
C LEU A 13 16.98 23.60 -9.23
N ASN A 14 15.70 23.95 -9.06
CA ASN A 14 14.84 23.40 -8.00
C ASN A 14 13.62 22.67 -8.56
N PRO A 15 13.80 21.54 -9.26
CA PRO A 15 12.68 20.73 -9.71
C PRO A 15 11.93 20.13 -8.50
N PRO A 16 10.59 20.09 -8.50
CA PRO A 16 9.83 19.43 -7.42
C PRO A 16 10.19 17.95 -7.37
N THR A 17 10.55 17.43 -6.19
CA THR A 17 10.99 16.04 -6.01
C THR A 17 9.81 15.12 -5.73
N VAL A 18 9.99 13.82 -5.94
CA VAL A 18 8.97 12.81 -5.58
C VAL A 18 8.65 12.89 -4.08
N GLN A 19 9.67 13.06 -3.25
CA GLN A 19 9.54 13.23 -1.80
C GLN A 19 8.66 14.43 -1.42
N SER A 20 8.77 15.56 -2.13
CA SER A 20 7.92 16.73 -1.86
C SER A 20 6.42 16.42 -2.00
N PHE A 21 6.05 15.62 -3.00
CA PHE A 21 4.68 15.14 -3.16
C PHE A 21 4.29 14.12 -2.10
N ILE A 22 5.20 13.23 -1.72
CA ILE A 22 4.97 12.23 -0.66
C ILE A 22 4.67 12.92 0.67
N TYR A 23 5.45 13.93 1.09
CA TYR A 23 5.18 14.65 2.33
C TYR A 23 3.88 15.47 2.26
N LEU A 24 3.65 16.16 1.13
CA LEU A 24 2.44 16.94 0.95
C LEU A 24 1.20 16.04 1.06
N TRP A 25 1.14 14.96 0.28
CA TRP A 25 -0.04 14.13 0.24
C TRP A 25 -0.11 13.12 1.39
N GLY A 26 1.01 12.53 1.81
CA GLY A 26 1.06 11.55 2.89
C GLY A 26 0.47 12.09 4.19
N ASN A 27 0.81 13.33 4.55
CA ASN A 27 0.22 13.99 5.72
C ASN A 27 -1.31 14.12 5.60
N HIS A 28 -1.82 14.53 4.45
CA HIS A 28 -3.27 14.67 4.24
C HIS A 28 -4.00 13.33 4.08
N LEU A 29 -3.35 12.32 3.50
CA LEU A 29 -3.93 11.03 3.19
C LEU A 29 -4.00 10.11 4.41
N TYR A 30 -2.98 10.15 5.28
CA TYR A 30 -2.80 9.22 6.39
C TYR A 30 -3.17 9.79 7.76
N ASN A 31 -3.64 11.04 7.83
CA ASN A 31 -4.00 11.75 9.06
C ASN A 31 -4.55 10.84 10.18
N GLY A 32 -3.74 10.65 11.23
CA GLY A 32 -4.10 9.94 12.46
C GLY A 32 -4.02 8.41 12.43
N GLY A 33 -3.50 7.80 11.35
CA GLY A 33 -3.28 6.36 11.28
C GLY A 33 -2.10 5.89 12.14
N LEU A 34 -2.23 4.73 12.77
CA LEU A 34 -1.20 4.11 13.62
C LEU A 34 0.17 3.92 12.92
N TYR A 35 0.16 3.86 11.59
CA TYR A 35 1.35 3.64 10.74
C TYR A 35 1.59 4.78 9.74
N ALA A 36 1.08 5.98 10.02
CA ALA A 36 1.12 7.08 9.05
C ALA A 36 2.56 7.52 8.73
N MET A 37 3.41 7.65 9.75
CA MET A 37 4.80 8.09 9.56
C MET A 37 5.63 7.00 8.90
N GLU A 38 5.49 5.76 9.34
CA GLU A 38 6.20 4.60 8.79
C GLU A 38 5.80 4.36 7.32
N SER A 39 4.53 4.61 6.97
CA SER A 39 4.06 4.57 5.57
C SER A 39 4.68 5.67 4.72
N ILE A 40 4.88 6.87 5.28
CA ILE A 40 5.55 7.98 4.59
C ILE A 40 7.03 7.68 4.40
N GLU A 41 7.72 7.21 5.44
CA GLU A 41 9.14 6.85 5.39
C GLU A 41 9.38 5.73 4.37
N ARG A 42 8.53 4.69 4.38
CA ARG A 42 8.61 3.62 3.38
C ARG A 42 8.33 4.13 1.97
N ALA A 43 7.36 5.02 1.79
CA ALA A 43 7.12 5.65 0.50
C ALA A 43 8.33 6.47 0.02
N CYS A 44 8.98 7.22 0.92
CA CYS A 44 10.22 7.95 0.63
C CYS A 44 11.34 7.00 0.20
N PHE A 45 11.54 5.89 0.90
CA PHE A 45 12.51 4.87 0.52
C PHE A 45 12.21 4.29 -0.87
N LEU A 46 10.94 3.96 -1.15
CA LEU A 46 10.51 3.48 -2.47
C LEU A 46 10.78 4.52 -3.59
N ALA A 47 10.62 5.81 -3.28
CA ALA A 47 10.94 6.88 -4.22
C ALA A 47 12.45 7.03 -4.47
N GLU A 48 13.28 6.80 -3.47
CA GLU A 48 14.74 6.82 -3.60
C GLU A 48 15.24 5.67 -4.47
N ILE A 49 14.75 4.45 -4.22
CA ILE A 49 15.16 3.29 -5.03
C ILE A 49 14.66 3.38 -6.48
N ALA A 50 13.57 4.13 -6.73
CA ALA A 50 13.04 4.34 -8.07
C ALA A 50 14.02 5.09 -9.00
N VAL A 51 14.96 5.85 -8.44
CA VAL A 51 15.99 6.57 -9.20
C VAL A 51 16.92 5.62 -9.95
N PHE A 52 17.10 4.39 -9.44
CA PHE A 52 17.94 3.37 -10.08
C PHE A 52 17.26 2.69 -11.29
N ASP A 53 15.98 2.98 -11.54
CA ASP A 53 15.24 2.41 -12.65
C ASP A 53 14.90 3.48 -13.69
N THR A 54 15.54 3.40 -14.86
CA THR A 54 15.36 4.37 -15.96
C THR A 54 13.92 4.43 -16.47
N LEU A 55 13.16 3.34 -16.37
CA LEU A 55 11.75 3.31 -16.76
C LEU A 55 10.84 3.99 -15.73
N LEU A 56 11.27 4.12 -14.47
CA LEU A 56 10.57 4.91 -13.45
C LEU A 56 11.03 6.36 -13.46
N ALA A 57 12.31 6.62 -13.72
CA ALA A 57 12.88 7.97 -13.80
C ALA A 57 12.22 8.83 -14.90
N SER A 58 11.70 8.20 -15.95
CA SER A 58 10.96 8.87 -17.04
C SER A 58 9.49 9.14 -16.72
N LYS A 59 8.96 8.63 -15.60
CA LYS A 59 7.56 8.83 -15.20
C LYS A 59 7.36 10.15 -14.47
N GLY A 60 6.12 10.63 -14.46
CA GLY A 60 5.73 11.83 -13.71
C GLY A 60 6.00 11.64 -12.22
N ARG A 61 6.67 12.61 -11.59
CA ARG A 61 7.06 12.54 -10.17
C ARG A 61 5.87 12.43 -9.22
N ALA A 62 4.78 13.12 -9.57
CA ALA A 62 3.49 13.03 -8.90
C ALA A 62 2.92 11.59 -8.96
N LEU A 63 2.93 10.98 -10.14
CA LEU A 63 2.44 9.63 -10.35
C LEU A 63 3.27 8.59 -9.56
N LEU A 64 4.59 8.77 -9.56
CA LEU A 64 5.52 7.94 -8.80
C LEU A 64 5.28 8.07 -7.29
N ALA A 65 5.03 9.29 -6.79
CA ALA A 65 4.71 9.53 -5.38
C ALA A 65 3.41 8.84 -4.96
N ILE A 66 2.37 8.85 -5.80
CA ILE A 66 1.10 8.15 -5.50
C ILE A 66 1.31 6.64 -5.41
N ALA A 67 2.04 6.07 -6.38
CA ALA A 67 2.35 4.65 -6.37
C ALA A 67 3.18 4.25 -5.13
N ALA A 68 4.16 5.06 -4.77
CA ALA A 68 4.99 4.86 -3.58
C ALA A 68 4.18 4.96 -2.28
N LEU A 69 3.24 5.90 -2.18
CA LEU A 69 2.32 6.05 -1.06
C LEU A 69 1.44 4.80 -0.89
N ILE A 70 0.79 4.35 -1.97
CA ILE A 70 -0.05 3.13 -1.95
C ILE A 70 0.77 1.91 -1.50
N GLU A 71 1.96 1.71 -2.07
CA GLU A 71 2.83 0.58 -1.72
C GLU A 71 3.36 0.68 -0.27
N GLY A 72 3.67 1.91 0.18
CA GLY A 72 4.12 2.19 1.54
C GLY A 72 3.09 1.77 2.59
N MET A 73 1.80 2.00 2.34
CA MET A 73 0.72 1.60 3.26
C MET A 73 0.50 0.09 3.35
N VAL A 74 0.58 -0.62 2.22
CA VAL A 74 0.24 -2.05 2.20
C VAL A 74 1.33 -2.91 2.84
N GLY A 75 2.54 -2.38 2.89
CA GLY A 75 3.70 -3.00 3.47
C GLY A 75 3.64 -3.40 4.96
N PHE A 76 2.66 -2.90 5.73
CA PHE A 76 2.53 -3.17 7.17
C PHE A 76 1.56 -4.32 7.51
N GLY A 77 1.11 -5.09 6.51
CA GLY A 77 0.12 -6.15 6.69
C GLY A 77 0.66 -7.47 7.22
N ARG A 78 0.66 -7.66 8.54
CA ARG A 78 0.71 -9.01 9.15
C ARG A 78 -0.57 -9.43 9.88
N CYS A 79 -1.48 -8.49 10.19
CA CYS A 79 -2.84 -8.79 10.64
C CYS A 79 -3.72 -7.55 10.41
N GLY A 80 -4.64 -7.59 9.45
CA GLY A 80 -5.64 -6.54 9.27
C GLY A 80 -5.26 -5.36 8.36
N ALA A 81 -4.18 -5.44 7.58
CA ALA A 81 -3.96 -4.44 6.54
C ALA A 81 -5.09 -4.51 5.50
N PRO A 82 -5.66 -3.35 5.11
CA PRO A 82 -6.65 -3.29 4.05
C PRO A 82 -6.06 -3.86 2.75
N ALA A 83 -6.89 -4.57 1.98
CA ALA A 83 -6.49 -5.07 0.67
C ALA A 83 -5.97 -3.92 -0.20
N TYR A 84 -4.99 -4.19 -1.08
CA TYR A 84 -4.41 -3.21 -2.01
C TYR A 84 -5.47 -2.34 -2.68
N GLU A 85 -6.55 -2.97 -3.16
CA GLU A 85 -7.66 -2.33 -3.85
C GLU A 85 -8.39 -1.29 -2.98
N GLN A 86 -8.51 -1.55 -1.67
CA GLN A 86 -9.17 -0.63 -0.74
C GLN A 86 -8.29 0.59 -0.45
N VAL A 87 -6.99 0.38 -0.25
CA VAL A 87 -6.01 1.47 -0.05
C VAL A 87 -5.93 2.34 -1.29
N GLU A 88 -5.78 1.72 -2.45
CA GLU A 88 -5.73 2.38 -3.74
C GLU A 88 -6.99 3.21 -3.99
N ALA A 89 -8.18 2.61 -3.84
CA ALA A 89 -9.45 3.32 -4.02
C ALA A 89 -9.62 4.48 -3.01
N ALA A 90 -9.19 4.31 -1.76
CA ALA A 90 -9.29 5.36 -0.74
C ALA A 90 -8.35 6.54 -1.05
N ILE A 91 -7.10 6.27 -1.41
CA ILE A 91 -6.09 7.28 -1.76
C ILE A 91 -6.52 8.03 -3.02
N LEU A 92 -6.91 7.33 -4.08
CA LEU A 92 -7.35 7.95 -5.33
C LEU A 92 -8.60 8.81 -5.15
N ARG A 93 -9.55 8.35 -4.33
CA ARG A 93 -10.74 9.14 -3.99
C ARG A 93 -10.34 10.43 -3.27
N LYS A 94 -9.48 10.35 -2.25
CA LYS A 94 -9.01 11.53 -1.51
C LYS A 94 -8.22 12.50 -2.40
N LEU A 95 -7.35 12.00 -3.27
CA LEU A 95 -6.58 12.82 -4.20
C LEU A 95 -7.49 13.58 -5.17
N LYS A 96 -8.52 12.90 -5.69
CA LYS A 96 -9.53 13.51 -6.54
C LYS A 96 -10.33 14.58 -5.78
N THR A 97 -10.78 14.30 -4.57
CA THR A 97 -11.64 15.23 -3.81
C THR A 97 -10.89 16.43 -3.23
N VAL A 98 -9.64 16.25 -2.78
CA VAL A 98 -8.88 17.30 -2.09
C VAL A 98 -8.03 18.11 -3.07
N PHE A 99 -7.43 17.46 -4.07
CA PHE A 99 -6.46 18.10 -4.96
C PHE A 99 -6.97 18.23 -6.40
N GLY A 100 -8.14 17.67 -6.74
CA GLY A 100 -8.67 17.69 -8.12
C GLY A 100 -7.82 16.89 -9.11
N ILE A 101 -7.00 15.95 -8.61
CA ILE A 101 -6.05 15.22 -9.43
C ILE A 101 -6.68 13.94 -9.98
N HIS A 102 -6.49 13.70 -11.27
CA HIS A 102 -6.98 12.53 -12.00
C HIS A 102 -5.83 11.79 -12.65
N TYR A 103 -5.69 10.50 -12.32
CA TYR A 103 -4.72 9.61 -12.95
C TYR A 103 -5.38 8.31 -13.39
N ALA A 104 -4.85 7.73 -14.48
CA ALA A 104 -5.28 6.43 -14.95
C ALA A 104 -4.82 5.35 -13.96
N GLN A 105 -5.76 4.53 -13.51
CA GLN A 105 -5.50 3.49 -12.51
C GLN A 105 -4.47 2.47 -13.00
N GLU A 106 -4.51 2.14 -14.29
CA GLU A 106 -3.56 1.21 -14.92
C GLU A 106 -2.12 1.71 -14.90
N GLU A 107 -1.89 3.02 -15.05
CA GLU A 107 -0.53 3.58 -15.00
C GLU A 107 0.05 3.50 -13.58
N ILE A 108 -0.77 3.78 -12.58
CA ILE A 108 -0.39 3.67 -11.16
C ILE A 108 -0.05 2.22 -10.83
N LYS A 109 -0.90 1.28 -11.26
CA LYS A 109 -0.70 -0.16 -11.06
C LYS A 109 0.60 -0.64 -11.70
N CYS A 110 0.91 -0.21 -12.92
CA CYS A 110 2.14 -0.55 -13.62
C CYS A 110 3.38 -0.07 -12.85
N ILE A 111 3.38 1.20 -12.42
CA ILE A 111 4.50 1.80 -11.66
C ILE A 111 4.65 1.11 -10.30
N ARG A 112 3.55 0.86 -9.61
CA ARG A 112 3.54 0.16 -8.32
C ARG A 112 4.15 -1.23 -8.42
N ASN A 113 3.70 -2.04 -9.38
CA ASN A 113 4.21 -3.40 -9.56
C ASN A 113 5.73 -3.39 -9.81
N ARG A 114 6.21 -2.38 -10.54
CA ARG A 114 7.64 -2.20 -10.79
C ARG A 114 8.40 -1.75 -9.55
N LEU A 115 7.87 -0.80 -8.77
CA LEU A 115 8.43 -0.39 -7.48
C LEU A 115 8.54 -1.59 -6.53
N SER A 116 7.48 -2.38 -6.41
CA SER A 116 7.44 -3.58 -5.58
C SER A 116 8.51 -4.58 -6.04
N HIS A 117 8.65 -4.80 -7.34
CA HIS A 117 9.70 -5.66 -7.90
C HIS A 117 11.12 -5.18 -7.56
N ILE A 118 11.41 -3.88 -7.66
CA ILE A 118 12.73 -3.34 -7.28
C ILE A 118 12.95 -3.50 -5.78
N TYR A 119 11.93 -3.19 -4.97
CA TYR A 119 11.99 -3.31 -3.52
C TYR A 119 12.34 -4.73 -3.08
N THR A 120 11.74 -5.77 -3.67
CA THR A 120 12.08 -7.18 -3.36
C THR A 120 13.54 -7.56 -3.59
N LYS A 121 14.28 -6.78 -4.39
CA LYS A 121 15.70 -6.99 -4.67
C LYS A 121 16.62 -6.24 -3.71
N THR A 122 16.07 -5.39 -2.84
CA THR A 122 16.87 -4.60 -1.90
C THR A 122 17.27 -5.41 -0.67
N SER A 123 18.39 -5.05 -0.05
CA SER A 123 18.81 -5.61 1.24
C SER A 123 17.82 -5.27 2.35
N GLN A 124 17.11 -4.14 2.25
CA GLN A 124 16.08 -3.74 3.20
C GLN A 124 14.89 -4.70 3.21
N TYR A 125 14.48 -5.20 2.04
CA TYR A 125 13.52 -6.30 1.98
C TYR A 125 14.05 -7.56 2.69
N GLN A 126 15.32 -7.89 2.51
CA GLN A 126 15.90 -9.06 3.20
C GLN A 126 15.88 -8.88 4.72
N SER A 127 16.24 -7.71 5.26
CA SER A 127 16.20 -7.45 6.70
C SER A 127 14.79 -7.45 7.27
N ASP A 128 13.82 -6.87 6.53
CA ASP A 128 12.43 -6.80 6.96
C ASP A 128 11.82 -8.20 7.13
N TYR A 129 12.24 -9.17 6.30
CA TYR A 129 11.76 -10.56 6.33
C TYR A 129 12.65 -11.51 7.15
N SER A 130 13.97 -11.29 7.25
CA SER A 130 14.88 -12.13 8.05
C SER A 130 14.72 -11.90 9.55
N ASN A 131 14.48 -10.66 9.97
CA ASN A 131 14.19 -10.34 11.38
C ASN A 131 12.82 -10.88 11.84
N GLN A 132 12.02 -11.41 10.90
CA GLN A 132 10.71 -11.99 11.16
C GLN A 132 10.72 -13.52 11.26
N SER A 133 11.75 -14.22 10.77
CA SER A 133 11.88 -15.68 10.94
C SER A 133 12.29 -16.08 12.35
N ASP A 134 12.94 -15.20 13.10
CA ASP A 134 13.40 -15.50 14.47
C ASP A 134 12.30 -15.30 15.53
N ALA A 135 11.20 -14.60 15.18
CA ALA A 135 10.03 -14.41 16.05
C ALA A 135 8.93 -15.47 15.84
N SER A 136 9.09 -16.36 14.86
CA SER A 136 8.08 -17.39 14.53
C SER A 136 8.78 -18.72 14.23
N THR A 137 9.27 -19.39 15.28
CA THR A 137 9.60 -20.81 15.17
C THR A 137 8.32 -21.61 14.86
N SER A 138 8.40 -22.45 13.83
CA SER A 138 7.43 -23.47 13.43
C SER A 138 6.31 -23.03 12.47
N SER A 139 6.60 -22.99 11.18
CA SER A 139 6.02 -23.95 10.22
C SER A 139 6.68 -23.79 8.85
N ARG A 140 7.14 -24.90 8.27
CA ARG A 140 7.78 -24.98 6.95
C ARG A 140 6.94 -24.30 5.85
N MET A 141 7.54 -23.38 5.10
CA MET A 141 7.11 -23.10 3.72
C MET A 141 8.13 -23.67 2.73
N VAL A 142 7.59 -24.43 1.79
CA VAL A 142 8.25 -24.99 0.62
C VAL A 142 8.53 -23.86 -0.39
N PRO A 143 9.71 -23.82 -1.04
CA PRO A 143 10.00 -22.80 -2.05
C PRO A 143 9.14 -22.98 -3.30
N TYR A 144 8.62 -21.86 -3.81
CA TYR A 144 7.85 -21.77 -5.05
C TYR A 144 8.80 -21.95 -6.25
N ASN A 145 8.74 -23.10 -6.91
CA ASN A 145 9.46 -23.37 -8.15
C ASN A 145 8.54 -23.06 -9.33
N GLY A 146 8.86 -22.00 -10.08
CA GLY A 146 8.20 -21.71 -11.35
C GLY A 146 8.84 -22.50 -12.48
N GLU A 147 8.26 -23.64 -12.87
CA GLU A 147 8.48 -24.21 -14.20
C GLU A 147 7.18 -24.82 -14.76
N ASN A 148 6.81 -24.34 -15.95
CA ASN A 148 5.73 -24.83 -16.80
C ASN A 148 5.95 -26.30 -17.22
N LYS A 149 4.96 -27.17 -17.00
CA LYS A 149 4.66 -28.30 -17.93
C LYS A 149 3.15 -28.54 -18.06
N VAL A 150 2.77 -28.66 -19.33
CA VAL A 150 1.43 -28.91 -19.88
C VAL A 150 1.08 -30.41 -19.83
N ASN A 151 -0.23 -30.71 -19.69
CA ASN A 151 -0.94 -32.01 -19.83
C ASN A 151 -0.74 -33.01 -18.64
N LYS A 152 -1.73 -33.75 -18.10
CA LYS A 152 -3.00 -34.30 -18.62
C LYS A 152 -3.88 -34.82 -17.43
N ILE A 153 -5.17 -34.48 -17.42
CA ILE A 153 -6.38 -35.34 -17.22
C ILE A 153 -6.43 -36.43 -16.09
N GLN A 154 -7.47 -36.28 -15.24
CA GLN A 154 -8.42 -37.26 -14.65
C GLN A 154 -8.33 -37.80 -13.20
N HIS A 155 -9.51 -37.71 -12.57
CA HIS A 155 -10.20 -38.57 -11.58
C HIS A 155 -9.82 -38.56 -10.09
N HIS A 156 -10.74 -37.98 -9.29
CA HIS A 156 -11.50 -38.53 -8.12
C HIS A 156 -11.82 -37.38 -7.12
N GLN A 157 -13.08 -36.98 -6.87
CA GLN A 157 -14.04 -37.59 -5.90
C GLN A 157 -13.33 -37.96 -4.58
N GLU A 158 -13.66 -37.52 -3.37
CA GLU A 158 -14.77 -36.88 -2.65
C GLU A 158 -14.12 -36.09 -1.49
N SER A 159 -14.70 -35.06 -0.89
CA SER A 159 -15.59 -35.27 0.25
C SER A 159 -15.98 -33.92 0.86
N VAL A 160 -17.23 -33.89 1.28
CA VAL A 160 -17.95 -32.81 1.95
C VAL A 160 -17.45 -32.67 3.39
N GLY A 161 -17.11 -31.45 3.81
CA GLY A 161 -16.67 -31.15 5.18
C GLY A 161 -17.25 -29.82 5.66
N ILE A 162 -18.44 -29.91 6.22
CA ILE A 162 -19.22 -28.83 6.83
C ILE A 162 -18.50 -28.31 8.09
N CYS A 163 -18.14 -27.02 8.13
CA CYS A 163 -17.85 -26.32 9.39
C CYS A 163 -18.89 -25.22 9.61
N ARG A 164 -20.01 -25.63 10.24
CA ARG A 164 -20.99 -24.75 10.88
C ARG A 164 -20.66 -24.67 12.37
N ASN A 165 -20.97 -23.49 12.94
CA ASN A 165 -21.16 -23.15 14.36
C ASN A 165 -19.92 -22.65 15.12
N MET A 166 -19.92 -21.36 15.48
CA MET A 166 -20.33 -20.92 16.83
C MET A 166 -20.19 -19.39 16.95
N ILE A 167 -21.27 -18.64 16.78
CA ILE A 167 -21.41 -17.33 17.43
C ILE A 167 -22.71 -17.37 18.23
N LYS A 168 -22.56 -17.52 19.55
CA LYS A 168 -23.64 -17.41 20.52
C LYS A 168 -24.02 -15.94 20.65
N THR A 169 -25.27 -15.67 20.30
CA THR A 169 -26.10 -14.54 20.72
C THR A 169 -26.08 -14.32 22.24
N LYS A 170 -25.73 -13.11 22.67
CA LYS A 170 -26.27 -12.46 23.87
C LYS A 170 -26.37 -10.97 23.56
N TYR A 171 -27.58 -10.42 23.68
CA TYR A 171 -27.95 -9.05 24.06
C TYR A 171 -29.33 -8.75 23.46
N LEU A 172 -30.37 -9.11 24.22
CA LEU A 172 -31.73 -8.61 24.06
C LEU A 172 -32.39 -8.68 25.44
N GLN A 173 -32.26 -7.61 26.22
CA GLN A 173 -33.22 -7.24 27.26
C GLN A 173 -33.24 -5.70 27.41
N SER A 174 -34.22 -5.10 26.76
CA SER A 174 -34.95 -3.88 27.16
C SER A 174 -36.38 -4.38 27.46
N PRO A 175 -37.16 -3.88 28.44
CA PRO A 175 -37.48 -2.45 28.54
C PRO A 175 -37.79 -1.89 29.94
N ARG A 176 -37.81 -0.56 30.05
CA ARG A 176 -38.93 0.18 30.69
C ARG A 176 -38.80 1.69 30.50
N SER A 177 -39.91 2.27 30.02
CA SER A 177 -40.15 3.70 29.91
C SER A 177 -40.40 4.34 31.27
N VAL A 178 -39.93 5.57 31.47
CA VAL A 178 -40.61 6.59 32.29
C VAL A 178 -40.46 7.96 31.61
N ARG A 179 -41.60 8.54 31.23
CA ARG A 179 -41.80 9.97 30.89
C ARG A 179 -41.49 10.85 32.10
N THR A 180 -40.98 12.07 31.90
CA THR A 180 -41.74 13.32 32.15
C THR A 180 -40.93 14.60 31.91
N LYS A 181 -41.60 15.55 31.21
CA LYS A 181 -41.58 17.04 31.29
C LYS A 181 -40.27 17.78 30.90
N CYS A 182 -40.22 18.61 29.85
CA CYS A 182 -40.90 19.91 29.60
C CYS A 182 -40.61 21.01 30.62
N GLU A 183 -40.11 22.14 30.08
CA GLU A 183 -39.98 23.54 30.56
C GLU A 183 -38.52 24.02 30.33
N GLN A 184 -38.16 24.67 29.22
CA GLN A 184 -38.43 26.06 28.75
C GLN A 184 -38.14 27.14 29.79
N GLY A 185 -37.25 28.07 29.39
CA GLY A 185 -36.84 29.28 30.11
C GLY A 185 -35.46 29.71 29.66
#